data_AF-A0A2T3FN78-F1
#
_entry.id   AF-A0A2T3FN78-F1
#
_cell.length_a   1.000
_cell.length_b   1.000
_cell.length_c   1.000
_cell.angle_alpha   90.00
_cell.angle_beta   90.00
_cell.angle_gamma   90.00
#
_symmetry.space_group_name_H-M   'P 1'
#
loop_
_entity.id
_entity.type
_entity.pdbx_description
1 polymer ?
#
loop_
_entity_poly.entity_id
_entity_poly.type
_entity_poly.pdbx_seq_one_letter_code
_entity_poly.pdbx_strand_id
1 'polypeptide(L)'
;NYDGMKKAYVIWILPQAAKKRDGHVNRINSKLENVSGSTIERLESYDKSEQIMIYLNKDHDIKDKYEDSDWIKTPLVIFLNNTYDLLIKKEVMKEYGFEEIEKEVKKMCNLGEMIARENIEKGHSMGLEQGQKLERRKKNIELITNLMNSLSISFSKAVELLKVSEDEVLEIKKYFEA
;
A
#
# COMPACT_ATOMS: atom_id res chain seq x y z
N ASN A 1 -18.60 -16.66 -35.16
CA ASN A 1 -19.85 -16.77 -34.39
C ASN A 1 -19.47 -17.29 -32.99
N TYR A 2 -19.54 -16.44 -31.96
CA TYR A 2 -19.14 -16.76 -30.59
C TYR A 2 -20.17 -17.65 -29.86
N ASP A 3 -20.71 -18.65 -30.54
CA ASP A 3 -21.47 -19.80 -30.01
C ASP A 3 -22.38 -19.53 -28.78
N GLY A 4 -23.30 -18.56 -28.90
CA GLY A 4 -24.26 -18.25 -27.83
C GLY A 4 -23.71 -17.46 -26.62
N MET A 5 -22.48 -16.95 -26.69
CA MET A 5 -21.86 -16.15 -25.63
C MET A 5 -22.67 -14.87 -25.34
N LYS A 6 -23.07 -14.73 -24.08
CA LYS A 6 -23.77 -13.55 -23.53
C LYS A 6 -22.79 -12.38 -23.33
N LYS A 7 -23.32 -11.16 -23.36
CA LYS A 7 -22.54 -9.95 -23.08
C LYS A 7 -22.07 -9.93 -21.62
N ALA A 8 -20.78 -9.70 -21.40
CA ALA A 8 -20.19 -9.51 -20.09
C ALA A 8 -20.20 -8.02 -19.70
N TYR A 9 -20.47 -7.71 -18.43
CA TYR A 9 -20.33 -6.36 -17.89
C TYR A 9 -19.16 -6.36 -16.89
N VAL A 10 -18.26 -5.40 -17.04
CA VAL A 10 -17.09 -5.24 -16.16
C VAL A 10 -17.19 -3.88 -15.48
N ILE A 11 -17.22 -3.87 -14.15
CA ILE A 11 -17.28 -2.63 -13.38
C ILE A 11 -15.90 -2.37 -12.77
N TRP A 12 -15.32 -1.22 -13.09
CA TRP A 12 -14.08 -0.72 -12.52
C TRP A 12 -14.41 0.42 -11.56
N ILE A 13 -13.95 0.30 -10.32
CA ILE A 13 -14.15 1.34 -9.31
C ILE A 13 -12.78 1.93 -8.97
N LEU A 14 -12.62 3.24 -9.16
CA LEU A 14 -11.42 3.97 -8.78
C LEU A 14 -11.72 4.79 -7.51
N PRO A 15 -11.38 4.29 -6.30
CA PRO A 15 -11.75 4.92 -5.03
C PRO A 15 -10.94 6.18 -4.67
N GLN A 16 -9.86 6.44 -5.40
CA GLN A 16 -8.94 7.57 -5.16
C GLN A 16 -8.73 8.39 -6.44
N ALA A 17 -9.82 8.73 -7.12
CA ALA A 17 -9.78 9.61 -8.28
C ALA A 17 -9.45 11.06 -7.89
N ALA A 18 -8.89 11.82 -8.82
CA ALA A 18 -8.71 13.28 -8.64
C ALA A 18 -10.08 13.97 -8.47
N LYS A 19 -10.16 14.99 -7.60
CA LYS A 19 -11.41 15.69 -7.24
C LYS A 19 -12.28 16.10 -8.43
N LYS A 20 -11.67 16.56 -9.54
CA LYS A 20 -12.37 16.95 -10.77
C LYS A 20 -13.12 15.81 -11.50
N ARG A 21 -12.93 14.55 -11.09
CA ARG A 21 -13.60 13.36 -11.64
C ARG A 21 -14.49 12.69 -10.61
N ASP A 22 -14.61 13.25 -9.42
CA ASP A 22 -15.40 12.65 -8.36
C ASP A 22 -16.86 12.51 -8.78
N GLY A 23 -17.45 11.34 -8.55
CA GLY A 23 -18.81 11.02 -8.93
C GLY A 23 -19.03 10.73 -10.41
N HIS A 24 -18.00 10.82 -11.27
CA HIS A 24 -18.13 10.52 -12.69
C HIS A 24 -18.35 9.02 -12.90
N VAL A 25 -19.18 8.68 -13.88
CA VAL A 25 -19.39 7.30 -14.34
C VAL A 25 -19.26 7.28 -15.86
N ASN A 26 -18.28 6.53 -16.35
CA ASN A 26 -18.05 6.39 -17.79
C ASN A 26 -18.45 5.00 -18.25
N ARG A 27 -19.15 4.94 -19.38
CA ARG A 27 -19.39 3.70 -20.11
C ARG A 27 -18.39 3.61 -21.24
N ILE A 28 -17.68 2.49 -21.32
CA ILE A 28 -16.72 2.19 -22.38
C ILE A 28 -17.24 0.99 -23.15
N ASN A 29 -17.41 1.18 -24.45
CA ASN A 29 -17.85 0.16 -25.40
C ASN A 29 -16.78 -0.08 -26.46
N SER A 30 -16.85 -1.23 -27.10
CA SER A 30 -16.00 -1.56 -28.25
C SER A 30 -16.67 -1.09 -29.54
N LYS A 31 -15.89 -0.49 -30.43
CA LYS A 31 -16.30 -0.17 -31.79
C LYS A 31 -15.48 -1.00 -32.76
N LEU A 32 -16.15 -1.72 -33.66
CA LEU A 32 -15.48 -2.43 -34.75
C LEU A 32 -15.30 -1.47 -35.93
N GLU A 33 -14.07 -1.31 -36.39
CA GLU A 33 -13.74 -0.59 -37.62
C GLU A 33 -12.99 -1.53 -38.55
N ASN A 34 -13.36 -1.55 -39.83
CA ASN A 34 -12.67 -2.35 -40.83
C ASN A 34 -11.49 -1.54 -41.40
N VAL A 35 -10.28 -2.08 -41.27
CA VAL A 35 -9.04 -1.46 -41.78
C VAL A 35 -8.63 -2.03 -43.15
N SER A 36 -9.06 -3.27 -43.47
CA SER A 36 -8.82 -3.94 -44.75
C SER A 36 -9.86 -5.04 -45.00
N GLY A 37 -10.31 -5.17 -46.25
CA GLY A 37 -11.42 -6.05 -46.65
C GLY A 37 -12.78 -5.35 -46.64
N SER A 38 -13.87 -6.13 -46.79
CA SER A 38 -15.24 -5.58 -46.90
C SER A 38 -16.24 -6.17 -45.88
N THR A 39 -15.83 -7.18 -45.12
CA THR A 39 -16.71 -7.83 -44.14
C THR A 39 -16.73 -7.04 -42.84
N ILE A 40 -17.92 -6.69 -42.38
CA ILE A 40 -18.18 -6.14 -41.04
C ILE A 40 -19.11 -7.12 -40.33
N GLU A 41 -18.69 -7.62 -39.17
CA GLU A 41 -19.54 -8.49 -38.38
C GLU A 41 -20.71 -7.71 -37.77
N ARG A 42 -21.84 -8.40 -37.55
CA ARG A 42 -22.98 -7.83 -36.83
C ARG A 42 -22.57 -7.46 -35.40
N LEU A 43 -23.14 -6.40 -34.84
CA LEU A 43 -22.85 -5.92 -33.48
C LEU A 43 -22.87 -7.05 -32.44
N GLU A 44 -23.90 -7.89 -32.48
CA GLU A 44 -24.10 -9.02 -31.57
C GLU A 44 -22.97 -10.07 -31.63
N SER A 45 -22.24 -10.13 -32.75
CA SER A 45 -21.11 -11.05 -32.92
C SER A 45 -19.87 -10.57 -32.19
N TYR A 46 -19.58 -9.25 -32.18
CA TYR A 46 -18.32 -8.73 -31.63
C TYR A 46 -18.48 -7.97 -30.31
N ASP A 47 -19.64 -7.35 -30.04
CA ASP A 47 -19.90 -6.60 -28.81
C ASP A 47 -20.23 -7.56 -27.65
N LYS A 48 -19.17 -8.16 -27.09
CA LYS A 48 -19.26 -9.16 -26.02
C LYS A 48 -18.94 -8.62 -24.63
N SER A 49 -18.52 -7.36 -24.52
CA SER A 49 -18.17 -6.76 -23.23
C SER A 49 -18.54 -5.29 -23.15
N GLU A 50 -19.03 -4.85 -22.00
CA GLU A 50 -19.23 -3.44 -21.68
C GLU A 50 -18.57 -3.11 -20.35
N GLN A 51 -17.78 -2.03 -20.34
CA GLN A 51 -17.06 -1.62 -19.15
C GLN A 51 -17.70 -0.36 -18.56
N ILE A 52 -17.89 -0.35 -17.25
CA ILE A 52 -18.40 0.80 -16.50
C ILE A 52 -17.30 1.22 -15.55
N MET A 53 -16.77 2.44 -15.71
CA MET A 53 -15.77 3.02 -14.81
C MET A 53 -16.45 4.02 -13.87
N ILE A 54 -16.40 3.75 -12.58
CA ILE A 54 -16.90 4.63 -11.51
C ILE A 54 -15.71 5.31 -10.85
N TYR A 55 -15.72 6.64 -10.83
CA TYR A 55 -14.67 7.45 -10.21
C TYR A 55 -15.19 8.02 -8.90
N LEU A 56 -14.48 7.73 -7.81
CA LEU A 56 -14.81 8.21 -6.47
C LEU A 56 -13.58 8.89 -5.87
N ASN A 57 -13.79 9.91 -5.06
CA ASN A 57 -12.73 10.55 -4.31
C ASN A 57 -12.84 10.16 -2.83
N LYS A 58 -11.74 9.71 -2.23
CA LYS A 58 -11.69 9.33 -0.81
C LYS A 58 -11.98 10.51 0.14
N ASP A 59 -11.73 11.73 -0.29
CA ASP A 59 -11.91 12.97 0.47
C ASP A 59 -13.26 13.64 0.17
N HIS A 60 -14.18 12.94 -0.51
CA HIS A 60 -15.55 13.39 -0.71
C HIS A 60 -16.28 13.53 0.64
N ASP A 61 -16.95 14.67 0.86
CA ASP A 61 -17.78 14.86 2.05
C ASP A 61 -19.07 14.07 1.88
N ILE A 62 -19.25 13.03 2.70
CA ILE A 62 -20.40 12.14 2.65
C ILE A 62 -21.74 12.84 2.95
N LYS A 63 -21.71 14.08 3.45
CA LYS A 63 -22.91 14.93 3.60
C LYS A 63 -23.34 15.54 2.27
N ASP A 64 -22.41 15.73 1.34
CA ASP A 64 -22.64 16.31 0.02
C ASP A 64 -23.04 15.20 -0.97
N LYS A 65 -24.30 14.74 -0.87
CA LYS A 65 -24.83 13.65 -1.72
C LYS A 65 -24.56 13.91 -3.20
N TYR A 66 -24.16 12.86 -3.91
CA TYR A 66 -23.99 12.94 -5.37
C TYR A 66 -25.34 13.24 -6.03
N GLU A 67 -25.34 14.11 -7.04
CA GLU A 67 -26.56 14.47 -7.77
C GLU A 67 -27.25 13.25 -8.39
N ASP A 68 -26.45 12.34 -8.97
CA ASP A 68 -26.92 11.09 -9.55
C ASP A 68 -26.35 9.87 -8.85
N SER A 69 -27.20 8.86 -8.65
CA SER A 69 -26.79 7.53 -8.17
C SER A 69 -26.04 7.56 -6.83
N ASP A 70 -26.39 8.51 -5.95
CA ASP A 70 -25.85 8.60 -4.59
C ASP A 70 -26.01 7.29 -3.81
N TRP A 71 -27.15 6.62 -4.03
CA TRP A 71 -27.51 5.35 -3.42
C TRP A 71 -26.48 4.23 -3.62
N ILE A 72 -25.59 4.36 -4.61
CA ILE A 72 -24.47 3.44 -4.83
C ILE A 72 -23.11 4.12 -4.63
N LYS A 73 -22.95 5.40 -5.00
CA LYS A 73 -21.66 6.09 -4.94
C LYS A 73 -21.21 6.36 -3.50
N THR A 74 -22.07 6.90 -2.65
CA THR A 74 -21.72 7.21 -1.25
C THR A 74 -21.42 5.95 -0.44
N PRO A 75 -22.22 4.87 -0.53
CA PRO A 75 -21.86 3.58 0.04
C PRO A 75 -20.48 3.09 -0.41
N LEU A 76 -20.14 3.19 -1.70
CA LEU A 76 -18.84 2.78 -2.22
C LEU A 76 -17.69 3.65 -1.71
N VAL A 77 -17.86 4.98 -1.61
CA VAL A 77 -16.86 5.89 -1.02
C VAL A 77 -16.51 5.44 0.40
N ILE A 78 -17.53 5.25 1.25
CA ILE A 78 -17.35 4.89 2.65
C ILE A 78 -16.79 3.49 2.79
N PHE A 79 -17.31 2.54 2.02
CA PHE A 79 -16.90 1.15 2.06
C PHE A 79 -15.42 1.00 1.69
N LEU A 80 -14.99 1.61 0.58
CA LEU A 80 -13.63 1.49 0.05
C LEU A 80 -12.62 2.42 0.72
N ASN A 81 -13.08 3.45 1.42
CA ASN A 81 -12.20 4.34 2.15
C ASN A 81 -11.74 3.69 3.47
N ASN A 82 -10.43 3.54 3.65
CA ASN A 82 -9.80 2.92 4.80
C ASN A 82 -9.62 3.86 6.01
N THR A 83 -9.95 5.15 5.88
CA THR A 83 -9.85 6.10 7.00
C THR A 83 -11.09 6.08 7.90
N TYR A 84 -12.25 5.66 7.38
CA TYR A 84 -13.46 5.52 8.18
C TYR A 84 -13.40 4.25 9.03
N ASP A 85 -13.76 4.38 10.30
CA ASP A 85 -13.90 3.24 11.17
C ASP A 85 -15.12 2.37 10.81
N LEU A 86 -15.10 1.13 11.29
CA LEU A 86 -16.16 0.16 11.01
C LEU A 86 -17.55 0.60 11.52
N LEU A 87 -17.63 1.39 12.58
CA LEU A 87 -18.89 1.81 13.16
C LEU A 87 -19.57 2.87 12.28
N ILE A 88 -18.82 3.88 11.84
CA ILE A 88 -19.27 4.88 10.86
C ILE A 88 -19.69 4.18 9.56
N LYS A 89 -18.87 3.24 9.07
CA LYS A 89 -19.21 2.48 7.85
C LYS A 89 -20.56 1.77 7.98
N LYS A 90 -20.82 1.11 9.10
CA LYS A 90 -22.10 0.42 9.33
C LYS A 90 -23.27 1.39 9.42
N GLU A 91 -23.09 2.50 10.11
CA GLU A 91 -24.15 3.50 10.29
C GLU A 91 -24.60 4.05 8.94
N VAL A 92 -23.65 4.47 8.10
CA VAL A 92 -24.00 5.01 6.79
C VAL A 92 -24.51 3.92 5.86
N MET A 93 -23.88 2.74 5.81
CA MET A 93 -24.37 1.63 4.99
C MET A 93 -25.83 1.26 5.34
N LYS A 94 -26.22 1.35 6.61
CA LYS A 94 -27.60 1.13 7.05
C LYS A 94 -28.56 2.22 6.55
N GLU A 95 -28.15 3.50 6.50
CA GLU A 95 -28.94 4.58 5.88
C GLU A 95 -29.31 4.24 4.43
N TYR A 96 -28.39 3.60 3.70
CA TYR A 96 -28.57 3.21 2.32
C TYR A 96 -29.18 1.80 2.13
N GLY A 97 -29.71 1.18 3.19
CA GLY A 97 -30.43 -0.10 3.13
C GLY A 97 -29.54 -1.35 3.13
N PHE A 98 -28.24 -1.23 3.43
CA PHE A 98 -27.36 -2.37 3.60
C PHE A 98 -27.37 -2.81 5.07
N GLU A 99 -28.05 -3.92 5.36
CA GLU A 99 -28.28 -4.39 6.74
C GLU A 99 -27.03 -4.99 7.40
N GLU A 100 -26.15 -5.63 6.62
CA GLU A 100 -24.96 -6.31 7.16
C GLU A 100 -23.69 -5.98 6.37
N ILE A 101 -22.64 -5.62 7.13
CA ILE A 101 -21.26 -5.63 6.64
C ILE A 101 -20.61 -6.92 7.18
N GLU A 102 -20.44 -7.90 6.30
CA GLU A 102 -19.93 -9.23 6.64
C GLU A 102 -18.52 -9.19 7.26
N LYS A 103 -18.18 -10.28 7.95
CA LYS A 103 -16.88 -10.48 8.62
C LYS A 103 -15.69 -10.36 7.65
N GLU A 104 -15.86 -10.74 6.38
CA GLU A 104 -14.81 -10.64 5.37
C GLU A 104 -14.49 -9.19 5.00
N VAL A 105 -15.51 -8.32 4.93
CA VAL A 105 -15.33 -6.88 4.71
C VAL A 105 -14.60 -6.22 5.87
N LYS A 106 -14.89 -6.62 7.12
CA LYS A 106 -14.16 -6.11 8.31
C LYS A 106 -12.65 -6.41 8.21
N LYS A 107 -12.28 -7.58 7.68
CA LYS A 107 -10.87 -7.94 7.46
C LYS A 107 -10.23 -7.06 6.38
N MET A 108 -10.95 -6.75 5.29
CA MET A 108 -10.44 -5.89 4.22
C MET A 108 -10.20 -4.45 4.69
N CYS A 109 -11.09 -3.89 5.52
CA CYS A 109 -10.95 -2.52 6.03
C CYS A 109 -9.66 -2.31 6.83
N ASN A 110 -9.24 -3.34 7.58
CA ASN A 110 -8.10 -3.24 8.49
C ASN A 110 -6.79 -3.76 7.90
N LEU A 111 -6.80 -4.26 6.65
CA LEU A 111 -5.61 -4.87 6.04
C LEU A 111 -4.50 -3.83 5.80
N GLY A 112 -4.86 -2.66 5.27
CA GLY A 112 -3.89 -1.58 5.05
C GLY A 112 -3.30 -1.03 6.35
N GLU A 113 -4.12 -0.91 7.39
CA GLU A 113 -3.68 -0.47 8.72
C GLU A 113 -2.76 -1.51 9.37
N MET A 114 -3.08 -2.80 9.23
CA MET A 114 -2.23 -3.90 9.70
C MET A 114 -0.86 -3.89 9.02
N ILE A 115 -0.81 -3.75 7.70
CA ILE A 115 0.45 -3.68 6.94
C ILE A 115 1.26 -2.43 7.35
N ALA A 116 0.60 -1.28 7.52
CA ALA A 116 1.26 -0.06 7.95
C ALA A 116 1.87 -0.20 9.36
N ARG A 117 1.12 -0.77 10.32
CA ARG A 117 1.61 -1.04 11.68
C ARG A 117 2.79 -2.00 11.67
N GLU A 118 2.68 -3.11 10.95
CA GLU A 118 3.78 -4.08 10.85
C GLU A 118 5.06 -3.45 10.28
N ASN A 119 4.93 -2.59 9.27
CA ASN A 119 6.06 -1.88 8.69
C ASN A 119 6.66 -0.82 9.64
N ILE A 120 5.82 -0.12 10.41
CA ILE A 120 6.28 0.83 11.45
C ILE A 120 7.04 0.09 12.55
N GLU A 121 6.49 -1.02 13.06
CA GLU A 121 7.11 -1.84 14.10
C GLU A 121 8.44 -2.42 13.63
N LYS A 122 8.51 -2.95 12.40
CA LYS A 122 9.76 -3.41 11.78
C LYS A 122 10.75 -2.27 11.60
N GLY A 123 10.32 -1.10 11.13
CA GLY A 123 11.17 0.07 10.98
C GLY A 123 11.75 0.54 12.31
N HIS A 124 10.92 0.54 13.36
CA HIS A 124 11.31 0.92 14.71
C HIS A 124 12.30 -0.08 15.32
N SER A 125 12.09 -1.39 15.17
CA SER A 125 13.00 -2.41 15.68
C SER A 125 14.36 -2.37 14.98
N MET A 126 14.38 -2.22 13.64
CA MET A 126 15.60 -2.05 12.87
C MET A 126 16.37 -0.78 13.29
N GLY A 127 15.65 0.33 13.51
CA GLY A 127 16.25 1.59 13.97
C GLY A 127 16.91 1.47 15.35
N LEU A 128 16.26 0.78 16.29
CA LEU A 128 16.81 0.51 17.62
C LEU A 128 18.08 -0.36 17.54
N GLU A 129 18.04 -1.45 16.78
CA GLU A 129 19.19 -2.35 16.61
C GLU A 129 20.38 -1.63 15.97
N GLN A 130 20.13 -0.84 14.92
CA GLN A 130 21.16 -0.03 14.27
C GLN A 130 21.75 1.02 15.20
N GLY A 131 20.92 1.66 16.03
CA GLY A 131 21.34 2.62 17.04
C GLY A 131 22.28 1.99 18.08
N GLN A 132 21.88 0.85 18.65
CA GLN A 132 22.71 0.12 19.61
C GLN A 132 24.03 -0.35 19.00
N LYS A 133 24.01 -0.83 17.76
CA LYS A 133 25.22 -1.25 17.05
C LYS A 133 26.17 -0.08 16.80
N LEU A 134 25.64 1.09 16.42
CA LEU A 134 26.45 2.30 16.24
C LEU A 134 27.07 2.78 17.56
N GLU A 135 26.32 2.73 18.65
CA GLU A 135 26.81 3.09 19.99
C GLU A 135 27.92 2.15 20.46
N ARG A 136 27.74 0.83 20.31
CA ARG A 136 28.78 -0.17 20.61
C ARG A 136 30.04 0.07 19.79
N ARG A 137 29.91 0.32 18.49
CA ARG A 137 31.07 0.64 17.62
C ARG A 137 31.83 1.86 18.11
N LYS A 138 31.14 2.96 18.43
CA LYS A 138 31.78 4.18 18.96
C LYS A 138 32.53 3.89 20.26
N LYS A 139 31.89 3.17 21.18
CA LYS A 139 32.49 2.79 22.47
C LYS A 139 33.70 1.88 22.30
N ASN A 140 33.64 0.91 21.40
CA ASN A 140 34.75 0.01 21.11
C ASN A 140 35.94 0.78 20.51
N ILE A 141 35.69 1.69 19.57
CA ILE A 141 36.73 2.55 18.99
C ILE A 141 37.42 3.38 20.08
N GLU A 142 36.63 4.02 20.95
CA GLU A 142 37.14 4.84 22.06
C GLU A 142 38.00 4.01 23.03
N LEU A 143 37.47 2.86 23.50
CA LEU A 143 38.17 1.98 24.43
C LEU A 143 39.48 1.44 23.86
N ILE A 144 39.47 1.00 22.60
CA ILE A 144 40.68 0.50 21.92
C ILE A 144 41.71 1.61 21.78
N THR A 145 41.29 2.80 21.35
CA THR A 145 42.19 3.96 21.20
C THR A 145 42.84 4.34 22.53
N ASN A 146 42.05 4.41 23.59
CA ASN A 146 42.54 4.73 24.94
C ASN A 146 43.53 3.68 25.45
N LEU A 147 43.26 2.39 25.21
CA LEU A 147 44.14 1.30 25.62
C LEU A 147 45.45 1.29 24.84
N MET A 148 45.39 1.50 23.51
CA MET A 148 46.57 1.62 22.65
C MET A 148 47.48 2.75 23.11
N ASN A 149 46.92 3.93 23.40
CA ASN A 149 47.69 5.10 23.83
C ASN A 149 48.26 4.95 25.25
N SER A 150 47.49 4.38 26.18
CA SER A 150 47.90 4.28 27.59
C SER A 150 48.99 3.23 27.81
N LEU A 151 48.97 2.14 27.04
CA LEU A 151 49.89 1.02 27.19
C LEU A 151 50.92 0.92 26.05
N SER A 152 50.86 1.81 25.06
CA SER A 152 51.71 1.79 23.86
C SER A 152 51.68 0.44 23.14
N ILE A 153 50.49 -0.14 22.98
CA ILE A 153 50.28 -1.46 22.34
C ILE A 153 49.63 -1.33 20.96
N SER A 154 49.80 -2.37 20.13
CA SER A 154 49.16 -2.44 18.81
C SER A 154 47.64 -2.63 18.91
N PHE A 155 46.92 -2.25 17.84
CA PHE A 155 45.49 -2.51 17.67
C PHE A 155 45.15 -4.00 17.87
N SER A 156 45.93 -4.90 17.26
CA SER A 156 45.74 -6.35 17.40
C SER A 156 45.81 -6.81 18.85
N LYS A 157 46.74 -6.26 19.64
CA LYS A 157 46.89 -6.62 21.05
C LYS A 157 45.80 -6.00 21.92
N ALA A 158 45.36 -4.78 21.61
CA ALA A 158 44.25 -4.13 22.31
C ALA A 158 42.92 -4.88 22.12
N VAL A 159 42.63 -5.32 20.90
CA VAL A 159 41.46 -6.15 20.57
C VAL A 159 41.48 -7.49 21.30
N GLU A 160 42.62 -8.17 21.32
CA GLU A 160 42.81 -9.45 22.03
C GLU A 160 42.54 -9.28 23.53
N LEU A 161 43.08 -8.22 24.15
CA LEU A 161 42.90 -7.94 25.58
C LEU A 161 41.45 -7.58 25.93
N LEU A 162 40.78 -6.81 25.07
CA LEU A 162 39.37 -6.42 25.26
C LEU A 162 38.38 -7.53 24.85
N LYS A 163 38.87 -8.61 24.24
CA LYS A 163 38.06 -9.75 23.76
C LYS A 163 36.90 -9.31 22.86
N VAL A 164 37.14 -8.34 21.99
CA VAL A 164 36.15 -7.85 21.02
C VAL A 164 35.88 -8.95 19.99
N SER A 165 34.62 -9.16 19.61
CA SER A 165 34.25 -10.21 18.65
C SER A 165 34.78 -9.92 17.25
N GLU A 166 35.05 -10.95 16.46
CA GLU A 166 35.58 -10.79 15.10
C GLU A 166 34.68 -9.93 14.20
N ASP A 167 33.35 -10.09 14.33
CA ASP A 167 32.36 -9.27 13.60
C ASP A 167 32.47 -7.78 13.95
N GLU A 168 32.61 -7.45 15.24
CA GLU A 168 32.76 -6.05 15.67
C GLU A 168 34.13 -5.49 15.27
N VAL A 169 35.19 -6.31 15.29
CA VAL A 169 36.53 -5.94 14.84
C VAL A 169 36.52 -5.60 13.35
N LEU A 170 35.90 -6.44 12.51
CA LEU A 170 35.82 -6.21 11.06
C LEU A 170 35.16 -4.86 10.73
N GLU A 171 34.15 -4.47 11.50
CA GLU A 171 33.41 -3.23 11.30
C GLU A 171 34.20 -1.97 11.69
N ILE A 172 35.10 -2.09 12.67
CA ILE A 172 35.88 -0.96 13.18
C ILE A 172 37.32 -0.93 12.66
N LYS A 173 37.83 -2.02 12.07
CA LYS A 173 39.22 -2.16 11.61
C LYS A 173 39.68 -0.98 10.72
N LYS A 174 38.81 -0.55 9.81
CA LYS A 174 39.05 0.59 8.89
C LYS A 174 39.37 1.92 9.59
N TYR A 175 38.99 2.09 10.86
CA TYR A 175 39.30 3.31 11.62
C TYR A 175 40.72 3.31 12.21
N PHE A 176 41.42 2.17 12.13
CA PHE A 176 42.75 1.96 12.72
C PHE A 176 43.80 1.53 11.68
N GLU A 177 43.44 1.43 10.40
CA GLU A 177 44.35 1.06 9.28
C GLU A 177 44.95 2.30 8.58
N ALA A 178 45.31 3.34 9.33
CA ALA A 178 46.02 4.52 8.81
C ALA A 178 47.54 4.33 8.79
#